data_AF-A0A259DNM9-F1
#
_entry.id   AF-A0A259DNM9-F1
#
_cell.length_a   1.000
_cell.length_b   1.000
_cell.length_c   1.000
_cell.angle_alpha   90.00
_cell.angle_beta   90.00
_cell.angle_gamma   90.00
#
_symmetry.space_group_name_H-M   'P 1'
#
loop_
_entity.id
_entity.type
_entity.pdbx_description
1 polymer ?
#
loop_
_entity_poly.entity_id
_entity_poly.type
_entity_poly.pdbx_seq_one_letter_code
_entity_poly.pdbx_strand_id
1 'polypeptide(L)'
;MEISALNKEIITSFSNAFIEMSGAKSCLQINHSEHKLFNNLNCQKLDTTHYKSEALPTTGHWDIIFGDFPFGMTPASLLDANPRLSYSTNAILSMLKHLNEGGYAIFTAEPSALQHNVKSIRHHLEFVGCEVAAIFSTPDSLLKHYTSIKVPLIVLKKGHVHKEFIAEIDSAIQAERLVQSFFDKTEGQNLLTGVWVEKDSFEGFYRWKIQQQIHSLQSEYKNFNKLSIEDIANSVNLCKLNEQFLEADNAIYIPKLGATSVVSDINQVKIKHQNVIQVICKEDLVDSTYLVYFFGSTLGRLIIDSLRSQSFIPSISKNDILKTEIAIPPLNVQREIVISISKLNFIKNKISQFEENLALNPISSQNELNQIDSILEAVGELANPDKIKSLIRAGESKSVEFKQTFSLDVERQVKEPRIEDSAIKTIAAFLNSDGGTLLVGVHDSGEITGNEVEIEKFFKSTDKFLLHVKNRIKTRIGEQFYPFINQHLVSVEGKLVLMVECDPSPDEVFVDERDFYVRTNPATDKLEGRKLSDYIKHRFKH
;
A
#
# COMPACT_ATOMS: atom_id res chain seq x y z
N MET A 1 -25.86 27.01 -2.45
CA MET A 1 -24.68 26.10 -2.53
C MET A 1 -24.72 25.50 -3.92
N GLU A 2 -23.59 25.41 -4.62
CA GLU A 2 -23.52 24.86 -5.98
C GLU A 2 -22.30 23.95 -6.12
N ILE A 3 -22.39 22.98 -7.04
CA ILE A 3 -21.24 22.19 -7.50
C ILE A 3 -20.22 23.14 -8.15
N SER A 4 -18.93 22.95 -7.85
CA SER A 4 -17.85 23.77 -8.45
C SER A 4 -17.82 23.67 -9.97
N ALA A 5 -17.35 24.71 -10.65
CA ALA A 5 -17.24 24.73 -12.11
C ALA A 5 -16.41 23.55 -12.65
N LEU A 6 -15.29 23.23 -11.97
CA LEU A 6 -14.44 22.09 -12.28
C LEU A 6 -15.21 20.76 -12.23
N ASN A 7 -16.01 20.54 -11.18
CA ASN A 7 -16.76 19.30 -11.04
C ASN A 7 -17.93 19.20 -12.04
N LYS A 8 -18.54 20.33 -12.40
CA LYS A 8 -19.54 20.39 -13.49
C LYS A 8 -18.90 20.02 -14.84
N GLU A 9 -17.69 20.51 -15.11
CA GLU A 9 -16.92 20.19 -16.32
C GLU A 9 -16.61 18.70 -16.41
N ILE A 10 -16.20 18.06 -15.29
CA ILE A 10 -15.95 16.61 -15.22
C ILE A 10 -17.18 15.80 -15.64
N ILE A 11 -18.34 16.06 -15.03
CA ILE A 11 -19.57 15.33 -15.32
C ILE A 11 -20.06 15.60 -16.74
N THR A 12 -19.92 16.83 -17.24
CA THR A 12 -20.30 17.20 -18.60
C THR A 12 -19.45 16.45 -19.63
N SER A 13 -18.13 16.43 -19.43
CA SER A 13 -17.18 15.76 -20.32
C SER A 13 -17.41 14.24 -20.32
N PHE A 14 -17.59 13.65 -19.13
CA PHE A 14 -17.99 12.24 -19.00
C PHE A 14 -19.26 11.92 -19.78
N SER A 15 -20.32 12.71 -19.58
CA SER A 15 -21.64 12.43 -20.15
C SER A 15 -21.65 12.59 -21.68
N ASN A 16 -20.99 13.63 -22.19
CA ASN A 16 -20.91 13.88 -23.63
C ASN A 16 -20.03 12.86 -24.35
N ALA A 17 -18.90 12.45 -23.77
CA ALA A 17 -18.12 11.32 -24.29
C ALA A 17 -18.96 10.04 -24.34
N PHE A 18 -19.82 9.81 -23.35
CA PHE A 18 -20.67 8.62 -23.32
C PHE A 18 -21.74 8.66 -24.42
N ILE A 19 -22.37 9.82 -24.65
CA ILE A 19 -23.33 10.02 -25.74
C ILE A 19 -22.65 9.78 -27.09
N GLU A 20 -21.47 10.36 -27.30
CA GLU A 20 -20.72 10.22 -28.56
C GLU A 20 -20.32 8.75 -28.82
N MET A 21 -19.69 8.10 -27.84
CA MET A 21 -19.14 6.74 -28.01
C MET A 21 -20.22 5.65 -28.07
N SER A 22 -21.38 5.88 -27.44
CA SER A 22 -22.53 4.97 -27.56
C SER A 22 -23.25 5.06 -28.91
N GLY A 23 -23.06 6.16 -29.66
CA GLY A 23 -23.85 6.46 -30.86
C GLY A 23 -25.31 6.79 -30.59
N ALA A 24 -25.65 7.16 -29.35
CA ALA A 24 -27.02 7.47 -28.94
C ALA A 24 -27.59 8.68 -29.70
N LYS A 25 -28.85 8.57 -30.12
CA LYS A 25 -29.57 9.65 -30.82
C LYS A 25 -30.64 10.28 -29.93
N SER A 26 -31.12 9.54 -28.93
CA SER A 26 -32.15 9.96 -28.00
C SER A 26 -31.69 9.83 -26.56
N CYS A 27 -31.80 10.93 -25.82
CA CYS A 27 -31.38 11.01 -24.43
C CYS A 27 -32.51 11.59 -23.56
N LEU A 28 -32.66 11.06 -22.35
CA LEU A 28 -33.50 11.63 -21.30
C LEU A 28 -32.63 12.15 -20.16
N GLN A 29 -32.80 13.41 -19.79
CA GLN A 29 -32.15 14.03 -18.64
C GLN A 29 -33.15 14.24 -17.50
N ILE A 30 -32.92 13.56 -16.38
CA ILE A 30 -33.78 13.62 -15.20
C ILE A 30 -33.11 14.50 -14.16
N ASN A 31 -33.60 15.73 -13.99
CA ASN A 31 -33.11 16.67 -12.97
C ASN A 31 -34.03 16.62 -11.74
N HIS A 32 -33.98 15.51 -11.01
CA HIS A 32 -34.85 15.27 -9.86
C HIS A 32 -34.21 15.62 -8.51
N SER A 33 -32.92 16.01 -8.51
CA SER A 33 -32.21 16.49 -7.32
C SER A 33 -31.90 18.00 -7.40
N GLU A 34 -31.63 18.62 -6.25
CA GLU A 34 -31.17 20.03 -6.20
C GLU A 34 -29.76 20.21 -6.78
N HIS A 35 -29.01 19.12 -7.01
CA HIS A 35 -27.65 19.14 -7.53
C HIS A 35 -27.60 19.41 -9.04
N LYS A 36 -28.62 18.97 -9.79
CA LYS A 36 -28.68 19.01 -11.27
C LYS A 36 -27.38 18.54 -11.89
N LEU A 37 -27.00 17.30 -11.58
CA LEU A 37 -25.65 16.80 -11.82
C LEU A 37 -25.28 16.79 -13.31
N PHE A 38 -26.19 16.30 -14.14
CA PHE A 38 -26.02 16.18 -15.58
C PHE A 38 -26.59 17.43 -16.24
N ASN A 39 -25.76 18.28 -16.85
CA ASN A 39 -26.18 19.45 -17.61
C ASN A 39 -25.38 19.54 -18.92
N ASN A 40 -25.83 20.37 -19.86
CA ASN A 40 -25.14 20.63 -21.14
C ASN A 40 -24.85 19.34 -21.94
N LEU A 41 -25.86 18.47 -22.05
CA LEU A 41 -25.78 17.22 -22.78
C LEU A 41 -25.93 17.46 -24.28
N ASN A 42 -24.97 16.97 -25.07
CA ASN A 42 -24.92 17.12 -26.52
C ASN A 42 -25.55 15.91 -27.21
N CYS A 43 -26.88 15.83 -27.24
CA CYS A 43 -27.64 14.73 -27.84
C CYS A 43 -28.60 15.24 -28.93
N GLN A 44 -28.79 14.48 -30.02
CA GLN A 44 -29.63 14.91 -31.15
C GLN A 44 -31.09 15.16 -30.75
N LYS A 45 -31.63 14.26 -29.91
CA LYS A 45 -32.92 14.43 -29.26
C LYS A 45 -32.73 14.34 -27.76
N LEU A 46 -32.96 15.44 -27.06
CA LEU A 46 -32.83 15.54 -25.60
C LEU A 46 -34.18 15.91 -24.98
N ASP A 47 -34.76 15.00 -24.21
CA ASP A 47 -35.92 15.27 -23.36
C ASP A 47 -35.42 15.56 -21.93
N THR A 48 -36.05 16.47 -21.19
CA THR A 48 -35.62 16.83 -19.83
C THR A 48 -36.82 16.89 -18.89
N THR A 49 -36.68 16.37 -17.67
CA THR A 49 -37.68 16.51 -16.60
C THR A 49 -37.14 17.30 -15.42
N HIS A 50 -38.02 18.01 -14.71
CA HIS A 50 -37.67 18.86 -13.58
C HIS A 50 -38.46 18.52 -12.31
N TYR A 51 -37.75 18.43 -11.18
CA TYR A 51 -38.33 18.18 -9.86
C TYR A 51 -39.42 19.21 -9.48
N LYS A 52 -40.53 18.73 -8.91
CA LYS A 52 -41.74 19.47 -8.46
C LYS A 52 -42.64 20.04 -9.57
N SER A 53 -42.19 20.16 -10.81
CA SER A 53 -43.03 20.63 -11.92
C SER A 53 -43.63 19.49 -12.75
N GLU A 54 -42.97 18.33 -12.81
CA GLU A 54 -43.37 17.22 -13.68
C GLU A 54 -43.22 15.87 -12.97
N ALA A 55 -44.15 14.94 -13.26
CA ALA A 55 -44.03 13.55 -12.85
C ALA A 55 -42.94 12.84 -13.67
N LEU A 56 -42.39 11.74 -13.15
CA LEU A 56 -41.50 10.89 -13.94
C LEU A 56 -42.22 10.43 -15.22
N PRO A 57 -41.52 10.36 -16.38
CA PRO A 57 -42.13 9.93 -17.62
C PRO A 57 -42.76 8.55 -17.50
N THR A 58 -43.97 8.40 -18.03
CA THR A 58 -44.70 7.12 -18.06
C THR A 58 -44.75 6.51 -19.46
N THR A 59 -44.29 7.24 -20.47
CA THR A 59 -44.24 6.84 -21.88
C THR A 59 -42.97 7.37 -22.54
N GLY A 60 -42.46 6.66 -23.55
CA GLY A 60 -41.25 7.01 -24.28
C GLY A 60 -40.16 5.96 -24.11
N HIS A 61 -39.23 5.92 -25.07
CA HIS A 61 -38.01 5.13 -24.96
C HIS A 61 -36.81 5.95 -25.45
N TRP A 62 -35.66 5.73 -24.79
CA TRP A 62 -34.43 6.48 -25.05
C TRP A 62 -33.23 5.53 -25.15
N ASP A 63 -32.21 5.96 -25.90
CA ASP A 63 -30.94 5.25 -26.02
C ASP A 63 -30.10 5.44 -24.75
N ILE A 64 -30.14 6.65 -24.18
CA ILE A 64 -29.52 6.95 -22.88
C ILE A 64 -30.46 7.65 -21.92
N ILE A 65 -30.43 7.26 -20.65
CA ILE A 65 -31.09 7.98 -19.55
C ILE A 65 -30.02 8.46 -18.56
N PHE A 66 -29.93 9.77 -18.33
CA PHE A 66 -29.12 10.36 -17.26
C PHE A 66 -30.03 10.81 -16.13
N GLY A 67 -29.70 10.52 -14.87
CA GLY A 67 -30.52 10.99 -13.76
C GLY A 67 -29.82 11.12 -12.43
N ASP A 68 -30.15 12.20 -11.71
CA ASP A 68 -29.79 12.36 -10.31
C ASP A 68 -31.04 12.40 -9.44
N PHE A 69 -31.05 11.57 -8.39
CA PHE A 69 -32.18 11.46 -7.47
C PHE A 69 -31.78 11.89 -6.06
N PRO A 70 -32.71 12.46 -5.28
CA PRO A 70 -32.47 12.80 -3.89
C PRO A 70 -32.24 11.54 -3.05
N PHE A 71 -31.22 11.60 -2.19
CA PHE A 71 -30.89 10.54 -1.24
C PHE A 71 -31.72 10.65 0.04
N GLY A 72 -31.97 9.52 0.71
CA GLY A 72 -32.66 9.48 2.00
C GLY A 72 -34.16 9.84 1.99
N MET A 73 -34.80 10.04 0.84
CA MET A 73 -36.25 10.26 0.74
C MET A 73 -37.04 8.96 0.83
N THR A 74 -38.25 9.03 1.39
CA THR A 74 -39.18 7.89 1.48
C THR A 74 -39.83 7.59 0.12
N PRO A 75 -40.08 6.30 -0.23
CA PRO A 75 -40.66 5.94 -1.53
C PRO A 75 -42.15 6.27 -1.69
N ALA A 76 -42.82 6.72 -0.63
CA ALA A 76 -44.28 6.91 -0.58
C ALA A 76 -44.84 7.87 -1.64
N SER A 77 -43.99 8.69 -2.27
CA SER A 77 -44.35 9.60 -3.37
C SER A 77 -44.33 8.96 -4.76
N LEU A 78 -43.88 7.72 -4.90
CA LEU A 78 -43.81 6.98 -6.18
C LEU A 78 -44.92 5.93 -6.26
N LEU A 79 -45.59 5.86 -7.42
CA LEU A 79 -46.54 4.81 -7.76
C LEU A 79 -45.81 3.45 -7.83
N ASP A 80 -46.40 2.41 -7.24
CA ASP A 80 -45.87 1.02 -7.21
C ASP A 80 -44.47 0.82 -6.58
N ALA A 81 -44.05 1.72 -5.69
CA ALA A 81 -42.75 1.64 -5.05
C ALA A 81 -42.64 0.45 -4.08
N ASN A 82 -41.49 -0.25 -4.11
CA ASN A 82 -41.13 -1.21 -3.09
C ASN A 82 -40.73 -0.47 -1.81
N PRO A 83 -41.48 -0.60 -0.70
CA PRO A 83 -41.23 0.15 0.53
C PRO A 83 -39.93 -0.27 1.24
N ARG A 84 -39.31 -1.39 0.84
CA ARG A 84 -38.02 -1.85 1.38
C ARG A 84 -36.81 -1.18 0.73
N LEU A 85 -37.00 -0.53 -0.42
CA LEU A 85 -35.95 0.14 -1.20
C LEU A 85 -36.00 1.66 -0.99
N SER A 86 -34.89 2.35 -1.25
CA SER A 86 -34.86 3.82 -1.21
C SER A 86 -35.70 4.44 -2.34
N TYR A 87 -36.07 5.72 -2.19
CA TYR A 87 -36.72 6.47 -3.27
C TYR A 87 -35.87 6.45 -4.56
N SER A 88 -34.56 6.72 -4.45
CA SER A 88 -33.63 6.73 -5.59
C SER A 88 -33.60 5.39 -6.31
N THR A 89 -33.53 4.27 -5.58
CA THR A 89 -33.55 2.93 -6.16
C THR A 89 -34.85 2.65 -6.91
N ASN A 90 -36.01 2.98 -6.31
CA ASN A 90 -37.31 2.80 -6.96
C ASN A 90 -37.43 3.66 -8.24
N ALA A 91 -36.97 4.91 -8.19
CA ALA A 91 -37.00 5.81 -9.34
C ALA A 91 -36.07 5.34 -10.47
N ILE A 92 -34.89 4.82 -10.15
CA ILE A 92 -34.00 4.21 -11.15
C ILE A 92 -34.71 3.02 -11.82
N LEU A 93 -35.25 2.09 -11.04
CA LEU A 93 -35.91 0.89 -11.57
C LEU A 93 -37.13 1.21 -12.45
N SER A 94 -37.89 2.27 -12.16
CA SER A 94 -38.99 2.68 -13.03
C SER A 94 -38.49 3.24 -14.36
N MET A 95 -37.40 4.02 -14.35
CA MET A 95 -36.82 4.60 -15.56
C MET A 95 -36.16 3.56 -16.48
N LEU A 96 -35.59 2.49 -15.93
CA LEU A 96 -35.00 1.41 -16.73
C LEU A 96 -36.00 0.69 -17.64
N LYS A 97 -37.31 0.79 -17.36
CA LYS A 97 -38.36 0.24 -18.24
C LYS A 97 -38.47 0.99 -19.57
N HIS A 98 -37.97 2.22 -19.62
CA HIS A 98 -38.01 3.10 -20.79
C HIS A 98 -36.68 3.12 -21.58
N LEU A 99 -35.77 2.20 -21.27
CA LEU A 99 -34.49 2.11 -21.96
C LEU A 99 -34.63 1.22 -23.21
N ASN A 100 -34.13 1.69 -24.36
CA ASN A 100 -34.05 0.89 -25.58
C ASN A 100 -33.16 -0.35 -25.35
N GLU A 101 -33.38 -1.42 -26.12
CA GLU A 101 -32.51 -2.60 -26.11
C GLU A 101 -31.07 -2.21 -26.47
N GLY A 102 -30.11 -2.64 -25.63
CA GLY A 102 -28.70 -2.24 -25.74
C GLY A 102 -28.38 -0.82 -25.27
N GLY A 103 -29.38 -0.03 -24.86
CA GLY A 103 -29.22 1.32 -24.32
C GLY A 103 -28.57 1.34 -22.93
N TYR A 104 -28.18 2.54 -22.48
CA TYR A 104 -27.49 2.76 -21.22
C TYR A 104 -28.24 3.73 -20.30
N ALA A 105 -28.16 3.51 -18.99
CA ALA A 105 -28.66 4.46 -18.02
C ALA A 105 -27.60 4.78 -16.98
N ILE A 106 -27.41 6.07 -16.71
CA ILE A 106 -26.32 6.60 -15.89
C ILE A 106 -26.94 7.38 -14.74
N PHE A 107 -26.72 6.89 -13.53
CA PHE A 107 -27.30 7.47 -12.32
C PHE A 107 -26.27 7.70 -11.24
N THR A 108 -26.53 8.65 -10.36
CA THR A 108 -25.83 8.68 -9.08
C THR A 108 -26.39 7.59 -8.17
N ALA A 109 -25.50 6.80 -7.57
CA ALA A 109 -25.88 5.73 -6.65
C ALA A 109 -25.37 6.02 -5.23
N GLU A 110 -26.16 5.68 -4.22
CA GLU A 110 -25.64 5.59 -2.86
C GLU A 110 -24.66 4.42 -2.77
N PRO A 111 -23.52 4.53 -2.06
CA PRO A 111 -22.58 3.41 -1.91
C PRO A 111 -23.23 2.12 -1.39
N SER A 112 -24.27 2.25 -0.56
CA SER A 112 -25.02 1.10 -0.03
C SER A 112 -25.83 0.36 -1.10
N ALA A 113 -26.23 1.03 -2.18
CA ALA A 113 -27.00 0.44 -3.28
C ALA A 113 -26.17 -0.56 -4.10
N LEU A 114 -24.83 -0.46 -4.03
CA LEU A 114 -23.89 -1.33 -4.74
C LEU A 114 -23.47 -2.57 -3.95
N GLN A 115 -23.81 -2.66 -2.66
CA GLN A 115 -23.43 -3.79 -1.79
C GLN A 115 -24.25 -5.06 -2.11
N HIS A 116 -23.74 -6.25 -1.83
CA HIS A 116 -24.48 -7.52 -1.98
C HIS A 116 -25.41 -7.79 -0.79
N ASN A 117 -26.44 -6.96 -0.62
CA ASN A 117 -27.48 -7.18 0.38
C ASN A 117 -28.88 -7.06 -0.23
N VAL A 118 -29.92 -7.47 0.51
CA VAL A 118 -31.32 -7.48 0.03
C VAL A 118 -31.83 -6.10 -0.42
N LYS A 119 -31.19 -5.01 0.03
CA LYS A 119 -31.53 -3.63 -0.35
C LYS A 119 -30.76 -3.13 -1.58
N SER A 120 -29.83 -3.94 -2.10
CA SER A 120 -29.06 -3.62 -3.31
C SER A 120 -29.94 -3.45 -4.52
N ILE A 121 -29.58 -2.51 -5.38
CA ILE A 121 -30.24 -2.37 -6.68
C ILE A 121 -29.96 -3.60 -7.56
N ARG A 122 -28.79 -4.25 -7.39
CA ARG A 122 -28.35 -5.40 -8.21
C ARG A 122 -29.38 -6.53 -8.24
N HIS A 123 -29.95 -6.89 -7.09
CA HIS A 123 -30.98 -7.93 -6.98
C HIS A 123 -32.29 -7.61 -7.73
N HIS A 124 -32.48 -6.35 -8.12
CA HIS A 124 -33.70 -5.88 -8.77
C HIS A 124 -33.52 -5.56 -10.25
N LEU A 125 -32.28 -5.46 -10.74
CA LEU A 125 -31.98 -5.14 -12.14
C LEU A 125 -32.41 -6.26 -13.10
N GLU A 126 -32.33 -7.52 -12.67
CA GLU A 126 -32.76 -8.67 -13.48
C GLU A 126 -34.25 -8.58 -13.88
N PHE A 127 -35.12 -8.11 -12.98
CA PHE A 127 -36.56 -7.97 -13.26
C PHE A 127 -36.88 -6.93 -14.33
N VAL A 128 -35.97 -5.99 -14.58
CA VAL A 128 -36.10 -4.97 -15.62
C VAL A 128 -35.20 -5.26 -16.82
N GLY A 129 -34.55 -6.42 -16.87
CA GLY A 129 -33.69 -6.84 -17.98
C GLY A 129 -32.44 -5.98 -18.14
N CYS A 130 -31.94 -5.39 -17.05
CA CYS A 130 -30.74 -4.58 -17.05
C CYS A 130 -29.65 -5.23 -16.20
N GLU A 131 -28.40 -4.89 -16.49
CA GLU A 131 -27.23 -5.32 -15.72
C GLU A 131 -26.29 -4.13 -15.48
N VAL A 132 -25.46 -4.22 -14.44
CA VAL A 132 -24.42 -3.20 -14.18
C VAL A 132 -23.33 -3.37 -15.25
N ALA A 133 -23.08 -2.31 -16.01
CA ALA A 133 -22.05 -2.30 -17.05
C ALA A 133 -20.75 -1.66 -16.54
N ALA A 134 -20.86 -0.58 -15.76
CA ALA A 134 -19.71 0.10 -15.20
C ALA A 134 -20.05 0.88 -13.93
N ILE A 135 -19.04 1.15 -13.11
CA ILE A 135 -19.13 2.00 -11.93
C ILE A 135 -17.94 2.96 -11.94
N PHE A 136 -18.23 4.25 -11.94
CA PHE A 136 -17.22 5.31 -11.90
C PHE A 136 -17.29 6.03 -10.56
N SER A 137 -16.21 6.00 -9.78
CA SER A 137 -16.11 6.82 -8.58
C SER A 137 -15.78 8.24 -8.98
N THR A 138 -16.57 9.18 -8.46
CA THR A 138 -16.39 10.61 -8.72
C THR A 138 -15.37 11.24 -7.75
N PRO A 139 -14.85 12.44 -8.00
CA PRO A 139 -14.04 13.16 -7.02
C PRO A 139 -14.77 13.38 -5.69
N ASP A 140 -14.04 13.33 -4.57
CA ASP A 140 -14.60 13.58 -3.23
C ASP A 140 -15.17 15.00 -3.08
N SER A 141 -14.73 15.92 -3.94
CA SER A 141 -15.19 17.31 -3.98
C SER A 141 -16.56 17.48 -4.65
N LEU A 142 -17.09 16.47 -5.37
CA LEU A 142 -18.27 16.61 -6.23
C LEU A 142 -19.48 17.21 -5.49
N LEU A 143 -19.85 16.60 -4.36
CA LEU A 143 -20.97 17.03 -3.53
C LEU A 143 -20.54 17.59 -2.17
N LYS A 144 -19.26 17.98 -2.00
CA LYS A 144 -18.68 18.38 -0.71
C LYS A 144 -19.43 19.50 0.03
N HIS A 145 -20.13 20.38 -0.71
CA HIS A 145 -20.95 21.45 -0.14
C HIS A 145 -22.33 21.00 0.34
N TYR A 146 -22.78 19.81 -0.04
CA TYR A 146 -24.09 19.25 0.31
C TYR A 146 -23.98 18.04 1.24
N THR A 147 -22.97 17.18 1.03
CA THR A 147 -22.76 15.96 1.80
C THR A 147 -21.30 15.54 1.78
N SER A 148 -20.87 14.84 2.83
CA SER A 148 -19.57 14.15 2.88
C SER A 148 -19.57 12.80 2.17
N ILE A 149 -20.74 12.35 1.68
CA ILE A 149 -20.88 11.08 0.99
C ILE A 149 -20.33 11.18 -0.43
N LYS A 150 -19.42 10.26 -0.77
CA LYS A 150 -18.94 10.04 -2.13
C LYS A 150 -20.01 9.30 -2.94
N VAL A 151 -20.40 9.83 -4.08
CA VAL A 151 -21.51 9.33 -4.89
C VAL A 151 -21.00 8.80 -6.24
N PRO A 152 -20.80 7.49 -6.40
CA PRO A 152 -20.40 6.94 -7.69
C PRO A 152 -21.49 7.12 -8.76
N LEU A 153 -21.05 7.20 -10.02
CA LEU A 153 -21.90 7.03 -11.18
C LEU A 153 -22.01 5.53 -11.48
N ILE A 154 -23.24 5.00 -11.44
CA ILE A 154 -23.53 3.65 -11.89
C ILE A 154 -23.99 3.72 -13.36
N VAL A 155 -23.40 2.88 -14.20
CA VAL A 155 -23.80 2.70 -15.59
C VAL A 155 -24.50 1.35 -15.70
N LEU A 156 -25.76 1.39 -16.09
CA LEU A 156 -26.63 0.24 -16.28
C LEU A 156 -26.88 0.06 -17.77
N LYS A 157 -26.93 -1.18 -18.23
CA LYS A 157 -27.18 -1.51 -19.63
C LYS A 157 -28.40 -2.39 -19.75
N LYS A 158 -29.26 -2.13 -20.74
CA LYS A 158 -30.34 -3.05 -21.13
C LYS A 158 -29.76 -4.26 -21.87
N GLY A 159 -29.98 -5.46 -21.34
CA GLY A 159 -29.41 -6.71 -21.84
C GLY A 159 -28.17 -7.17 -21.07
N HIS A 160 -27.49 -8.18 -21.62
CA HIS A 160 -26.42 -8.89 -20.90
C HIS A 160 -25.07 -8.17 -20.88
N VAL A 161 -24.37 -8.32 -19.76
CA VAL A 161 -23.03 -7.84 -19.47
C VAL A 161 -22.19 -9.02 -18.93
N HIS A 162 -21.00 -9.23 -19.52
CA HIS A 162 -20.09 -10.30 -19.09
C HIS A 162 -19.15 -9.87 -17.96
N LYS A 163 -18.67 -8.62 -18.00
CA LYS A 163 -17.74 -8.04 -17.03
C LYS A 163 -18.16 -6.62 -16.73
N GLU A 164 -17.83 -6.16 -15.52
CA GLU A 164 -18.09 -4.79 -15.09
C GLU A 164 -16.83 -3.96 -15.22
N PHE A 165 -16.95 -2.72 -15.67
CA PHE A 165 -15.84 -1.79 -15.72
C PHE A 165 -15.83 -0.88 -14.50
N ILE A 166 -14.70 -0.74 -13.82
CA ILE A 166 -14.56 0.15 -12.66
C ILE A 166 -13.45 1.17 -12.87
N ALA A 167 -13.72 2.42 -12.52
CA ALA A 167 -12.73 3.48 -12.64
C ALA A 167 -12.93 4.62 -11.62
N GLU A 168 -11.88 5.39 -11.38
CA GLU A 168 -11.92 6.62 -10.59
C GLU A 168 -11.67 7.83 -11.50
N ILE A 169 -12.59 8.79 -11.47
CA ILE A 169 -12.50 10.01 -12.25
C ILE A 169 -11.83 11.09 -11.40
N ASP A 170 -10.77 11.70 -11.93
CA ASP A 170 -10.04 12.81 -11.31
C ASP A 170 -10.24 14.16 -12.02
N SER A 171 -10.45 14.14 -13.34
CA SER A 171 -10.43 15.32 -14.21
C SER A 171 -11.29 15.10 -15.45
N ALA A 172 -11.63 16.19 -16.14
CA ALA A 172 -12.48 16.16 -17.33
C ALA A 172 -11.84 15.34 -18.47
N ILE A 173 -10.56 15.60 -18.75
CA ILE A 173 -9.79 14.90 -19.77
C ILE A 173 -9.69 13.40 -19.47
N GLN A 174 -9.47 13.02 -18.20
CA GLN A 174 -9.44 11.62 -17.82
C GLN A 174 -10.83 10.96 -17.95
N ALA A 175 -11.90 11.67 -17.59
CA ALA A 175 -13.26 11.15 -17.70
C ALA A 175 -13.59 10.72 -19.14
N GLU A 176 -13.21 11.53 -20.14
CA GLU A 176 -13.38 11.18 -21.56
C GLU A 176 -12.58 9.92 -21.94
N ARG A 177 -11.31 9.85 -21.53
CA ARG A 177 -10.44 8.68 -21.80
C ARG A 177 -10.95 7.41 -21.16
N LEU A 178 -11.52 7.49 -19.96
CA LEU A 178 -12.10 6.36 -19.26
C LEU A 178 -13.36 5.85 -19.95
N VAL A 179 -14.21 6.75 -20.46
CA VAL A 179 -15.37 6.37 -21.27
C VAL A 179 -14.94 5.71 -22.57
N GLN A 180 -13.93 6.29 -23.25
CA GLN A 180 -13.35 5.65 -24.44
C GLN A 180 -12.84 4.24 -24.12
N SER A 181 -12.08 4.09 -23.03
CA SER A 181 -11.54 2.79 -22.59
C SER A 181 -12.64 1.76 -22.30
N PHE A 182 -13.76 2.20 -21.72
CA PHE A 182 -14.94 1.37 -21.50
C PHE A 182 -15.55 0.85 -22.81
N PHE A 183 -15.74 1.71 -23.82
CA PHE A 183 -16.31 1.30 -25.11
C PHE A 183 -15.34 0.49 -25.97
N ASP A 184 -14.06 0.85 -25.96
CA ASP A 184 -12.98 0.14 -26.66
C ASP A 184 -12.61 -1.19 -25.97
N LYS A 185 -13.12 -1.43 -24.76
CA LYS A 185 -12.83 -2.60 -23.90
C LYS A 185 -11.33 -2.76 -23.62
N THR A 186 -10.64 -1.65 -23.39
CA THR A 186 -9.24 -1.67 -22.99
C THR A 186 -9.11 -2.01 -21.50
N GLU A 187 -8.07 -2.77 -21.15
CA GLU A 187 -7.75 -3.12 -19.76
C GLU A 187 -6.64 -2.19 -19.26
N GLY A 188 -6.94 -1.40 -18.22
CA GLY A 188 -5.96 -0.58 -17.53
C GLY A 188 -5.31 -1.32 -16.36
N GLN A 189 -4.22 -0.76 -15.84
CA GLN A 189 -3.49 -1.36 -14.71
C GLN A 189 -4.03 -0.93 -13.34
N ASN A 190 -4.84 0.13 -13.31
CA ASN A 190 -5.36 0.72 -12.07
C ASN A 190 -6.64 1.52 -12.35
N LEU A 191 -7.33 1.96 -11.29
CA LEU A 191 -8.61 2.68 -11.37
C LEU A 191 -8.56 3.98 -12.20
N LEU A 192 -7.40 4.63 -12.34
CA LEU A 192 -7.25 5.86 -13.15
C LEU A 192 -7.22 5.56 -14.66
N THR A 193 -6.96 4.31 -15.02
CA THR A 193 -6.97 3.81 -16.40
C THR A 193 -8.15 2.87 -16.68
N GLY A 194 -8.92 2.53 -15.65
CA GLY A 194 -10.07 1.62 -15.73
C GLY A 194 -9.68 0.15 -15.68
N VAL A 195 -10.49 -0.67 -15.01
CA VAL A 195 -10.22 -2.11 -14.80
C VAL A 195 -11.49 -2.90 -15.06
N TRP A 196 -11.39 -4.05 -15.72
CA TRP A 196 -12.52 -4.98 -15.85
C TRP A 196 -12.51 -6.01 -14.73
N VAL A 197 -13.62 -6.13 -14.04
CA VAL A 197 -13.83 -7.10 -12.96
C VAL A 197 -14.93 -8.09 -13.34
N GLU A 198 -14.87 -9.27 -12.74
CA GLU A 198 -15.91 -10.28 -12.94
C GLU A 198 -17.25 -9.75 -12.43
N LYS A 199 -18.32 -10.15 -13.12
CA LYS A 199 -19.68 -9.74 -12.77
C LYS A 199 -19.97 -10.06 -11.31
N ASP A 200 -20.60 -9.11 -10.61
CA ASP A 200 -20.97 -9.23 -9.19
C ASP A 200 -19.80 -9.48 -8.22
N SER A 201 -18.55 -9.24 -8.63
CA SER A 201 -17.38 -9.30 -7.73
C SER A 201 -17.04 -7.96 -7.08
N PHE A 202 -17.59 -6.85 -7.59
CA PHE A 202 -17.23 -5.51 -7.11
C PHE A 202 -18.09 -5.04 -5.93
N GLU A 203 -17.43 -4.93 -4.78
CA GLU A 203 -18.07 -4.52 -3.52
C GLU A 203 -17.79 -3.06 -3.10
N GLY A 204 -17.19 -2.28 -4.00
CA GLY A 204 -16.90 -0.86 -3.79
C GLY A 204 -15.40 -0.53 -3.76
N PHE A 205 -15.08 0.73 -4.08
CA PHE A 205 -13.71 1.19 -4.33
C PHE A 205 -12.77 1.04 -3.12
N TYR A 206 -13.25 1.30 -1.91
CA TYR A 206 -12.42 1.18 -0.71
C TYR A 206 -11.98 -0.28 -0.47
N ARG A 207 -12.94 -1.22 -0.50
CA ARG A 207 -12.67 -2.66 -0.35
C ARG A 207 -11.77 -3.19 -1.47
N TRP A 208 -12.01 -2.78 -2.72
CA TRP A 208 -11.17 -3.15 -3.86
C TRP A 208 -9.72 -2.66 -3.68
N LYS A 209 -9.52 -1.40 -3.27
CA LYS A 209 -8.17 -0.84 -3.02
C LYS A 209 -7.43 -1.62 -1.93
N ILE A 210 -8.12 -1.97 -0.85
CA ILE A 210 -7.54 -2.79 0.20
C ILE A 210 -7.17 -4.18 -0.33
N GLN A 211 -8.03 -4.82 -1.12
CA GLN A 211 -7.75 -6.12 -1.72
C GLN A 211 -6.52 -6.09 -2.63
N GLN A 212 -6.31 -5.02 -3.41
CA GLN A 212 -5.09 -4.86 -4.21
C GLN A 212 -3.83 -4.71 -3.33
N GLN A 213 -3.92 -3.95 -2.24
CA GLN A 213 -2.82 -3.85 -1.28
C GLN A 213 -2.51 -5.19 -0.61
N ILE A 214 -3.54 -5.93 -0.21
CA ILE A 214 -3.42 -7.29 0.32
C ILE A 214 -2.73 -8.20 -0.71
N HIS A 215 -3.16 -8.16 -1.97
CA HIS A 215 -2.57 -8.98 -3.04
C HIS A 215 -1.07 -8.70 -3.23
N SER A 216 -0.68 -7.42 -3.24
CA SER A 216 0.72 -7.00 -3.32
C SER A 216 1.55 -7.55 -2.14
N LEU A 217 1.04 -7.40 -0.91
CA LEU A 217 1.71 -7.88 0.31
C LEU A 217 1.75 -9.42 0.42
N GLN A 218 0.76 -10.12 -0.12
CA GLN A 218 0.73 -11.59 -0.12
C GLN A 218 1.75 -12.22 -1.07
N SER A 219 2.30 -11.46 -2.04
CA SER A 219 3.28 -11.98 -2.99
C SER A 219 4.56 -12.51 -2.32
N GLU A 220 4.85 -12.05 -1.11
CA GLU A 220 5.97 -12.47 -0.24
C GLU A 220 5.68 -13.75 0.55
N TYR A 221 4.40 -14.15 0.69
CA TYR A 221 3.93 -15.27 1.52
C TYR A 221 3.51 -16.51 0.71
N LYS A 222 3.97 -16.65 -0.54
CA LYS A 222 3.54 -17.71 -1.48
C LYS A 222 3.71 -19.15 -0.99
N ASN A 223 4.55 -19.38 0.03
CA ASN A 223 4.92 -20.73 0.49
C ASN A 223 4.05 -21.28 1.63
N PHE A 224 3.00 -20.57 2.05
CA PHE A 224 2.12 -21.02 3.14
C PHE A 224 0.76 -21.50 2.63
N ASN A 225 0.19 -22.47 3.34
CA ASN A 225 -1.17 -22.94 3.07
C ASN A 225 -2.17 -21.83 3.39
N LYS A 226 -3.03 -21.51 2.41
CA LYS A 226 -4.16 -20.62 2.60
C LYS A 226 -5.30 -21.43 3.21
N LEU A 227 -5.76 -21.01 4.38
CA LEU A 227 -6.89 -21.59 5.09
C LEU A 227 -7.89 -20.48 5.41
N SER A 228 -9.18 -20.80 5.34
CA SER A 228 -10.21 -19.88 5.78
C SER A 228 -10.33 -19.86 7.31
N ILE A 229 -10.94 -18.82 7.88
CA ILE A 229 -11.27 -18.81 9.31
C ILE A 229 -12.21 -19.97 9.67
N GLU A 230 -13.10 -20.36 8.76
CA GLU A 230 -13.96 -21.53 8.92
C GLU A 230 -13.14 -22.82 9.05
N ASP A 231 -12.08 -22.99 8.27
CA ASP A 231 -11.23 -24.19 8.31
C ASP A 231 -10.47 -24.33 9.62
N ILE A 232 -10.10 -23.20 10.24
CA ILE A 232 -9.26 -23.19 11.45
C ILE A 232 -10.04 -23.02 12.75
N ALA A 233 -11.34 -22.75 12.69
CA ALA A 233 -12.18 -22.55 13.86
C ALA A 233 -12.94 -23.83 14.25
N ASN A 234 -12.99 -24.13 15.54
CA ASN A 234 -13.94 -25.07 16.13
C ASN A 234 -15.34 -24.46 16.20
N SER A 235 -15.43 -23.16 16.53
CA SER A 235 -16.68 -22.41 16.50
C SER A 235 -16.45 -20.91 16.36
N VAL A 236 -17.44 -20.22 15.79
CA VAL A 236 -17.48 -18.75 15.68
C VAL A 236 -18.78 -18.23 16.29
N ASN A 237 -18.66 -17.49 17.39
CA ASN A 237 -19.78 -17.10 18.24
C ASN A 237 -20.06 -15.60 18.18
N LEU A 238 -21.35 -15.24 18.24
CA LEU A 238 -21.84 -13.88 18.40
C LEU A 238 -22.46 -13.72 19.78
N CYS A 239 -22.20 -12.59 20.42
CA CYS A 239 -22.81 -12.27 21.71
C CYS A 239 -24.08 -11.44 21.52
N LYS A 240 -25.14 -11.76 22.28
CA LYS A 240 -26.39 -10.98 22.28
C LYS A 240 -26.22 -9.71 23.11
N LEU A 241 -27.22 -8.82 23.02
CA LEU A 241 -27.22 -7.55 23.73
C LEU A 241 -27.17 -7.80 25.25
N ASN A 242 -26.23 -7.16 25.94
CA ASN A 242 -26.01 -7.27 27.39
C ASN A 242 -25.59 -8.67 27.89
N GLU A 243 -25.24 -9.60 27.01
CA GLU A 243 -24.56 -10.84 27.40
C GLU A 243 -23.03 -10.65 27.36
N GLN A 244 -22.31 -11.60 27.96
CA GLN A 244 -20.86 -11.69 27.90
C GLN A 244 -20.46 -13.03 27.29
N PHE A 245 -19.27 -13.08 26.69
CA PHE A 245 -18.69 -14.34 26.26
C PHE A 245 -18.22 -15.11 27.49
N LEU A 246 -18.31 -16.43 27.44
CA LEU A 246 -17.58 -17.29 28.36
C LEU A 246 -16.12 -17.35 27.91
N GLU A 247 -15.22 -17.39 28.89
CA GLU A 247 -13.80 -17.65 28.64
C GLU A 247 -13.65 -19.00 27.92
N ALA A 248 -12.80 -19.02 26.91
CA ALA A 248 -12.54 -20.18 26.08
C ALA A 248 -11.05 -20.26 25.79
N ASP A 249 -10.50 -21.46 25.88
CA ASP A 249 -9.11 -21.73 25.53
C ASP A 249 -8.89 -21.58 24.03
N ASN A 250 -7.68 -21.16 23.65
CA ASN A 250 -7.25 -20.96 22.26
C ASN A 250 -8.23 -20.13 21.42
N ALA A 251 -8.79 -19.07 22.02
CA ALA A 251 -9.76 -18.20 21.37
C ALA A 251 -9.18 -16.83 21.02
N ILE A 252 -9.72 -16.20 19.97
CA ILE A 252 -9.49 -14.79 19.66
C ILE A 252 -10.81 -14.02 19.61
N TYR A 253 -10.72 -12.74 19.92
CA TYR A 253 -11.83 -11.80 20.00
C TYR A 253 -11.61 -10.69 18.97
N ILE A 254 -12.38 -10.72 17.90
CA ILE A 254 -12.28 -9.79 16.77
C ILE A 254 -13.32 -8.67 16.93
N PRO A 255 -12.91 -7.40 17.05
CA PRO A 255 -13.84 -6.27 17.10
C PRO A 255 -14.62 -6.11 15.80
N LYS A 256 -15.95 -6.01 15.89
CA LYS A 256 -16.84 -5.74 14.76
C LYS A 256 -16.82 -4.28 14.34
N LEU A 257 -16.47 -3.37 15.27
CA LEU A 257 -16.55 -1.93 15.12
C LEU A 257 -15.26 -1.25 15.59
N GLY A 258 -14.86 -0.17 14.91
CA GLY A 258 -13.76 0.70 15.35
C GLY A 258 -12.36 0.11 15.16
N ALA A 259 -11.33 0.89 15.52
CA ALA A 259 -9.92 0.56 15.31
C ALA A 259 -9.30 -0.30 16.43
N THR A 260 -10.12 -0.96 17.26
CA THR A 260 -9.62 -1.80 18.36
C THR A 260 -8.94 -3.06 17.81
N SER A 261 -7.84 -3.47 18.43
CA SER A 261 -7.08 -4.66 18.01
C SER A 261 -7.76 -5.96 18.44
N VAL A 262 -7.45 -7.04 17.72
CA VAL A 262 -7.80 -8.41 18.10
C VAL A 262 -7.03 -8.79 19.36
N VAL A 263 -7.67 -9.51 20.27
CA VAL A 263 -7.07 -9.99 21.53
C VAL A 263 -7.39 -11.47 21.74
N SER A 264 -6.57 -12.19 22.50
CA SER A 264 -6.81 -13.60 22.88
C SER A 264 -7.36 -13.75 24.30
N ASP A 265 -7.25 -12.71 25.13
CA ASP A 265 -7.78 -12.68 26.49
C ASP A 265 -9.05 -11.82 26.55
N ILE A 266 -10.13 -12.42 27.06
CA ILE A 266 -11.43 -11.76 27.19
C ILE A 266 -11.36 -10.53 28.10
N ASN A 267 -10.48 -10.53 29.10
CA ASN A 267 -10.31 -9.41 30.04
C ASN A 267 -9.69 -8.17 29.36
N GLN A 268 -9.04 -8.36 28.21
CA GLN A 268 -8.46 -7.28 27.43
C GLN A 268 -9.48 -6.65 26.46
N VAL A 269 -10.69 -7.19 26.36
CA VAL A 269 -11.76 -6.65 25.53
C VAL A 269 -12.31 -5.37 26.15
N LYS A 270 -11.99 -4.22 25.53
CA LYS A 270 -12.39 -2.88 26.03
C LYS A 270 -13.77 -2.42 25.57
N ILE A 271 -14.42 -3.17 24.69
CA ILE A 271 -15.71 -2.82 24.07
C ILE A 271 -16.81 -3.79 24.51
N LYS A 272 -18.08 -3.40 24.34
CA LYS A 272 -19.21 -4.29 24.65
C LYS A 272 -19.12 -5.58 23.83
N HIS A 273 -19.37 -6.72 24.47
CA HIS A 273 -19.17 -8.05 23.87
C HIS A 273 -20.06 -8.29 22.62
N GLN A 274 -21.24 -7.66 22.56
CA GLN A 274 -22.10 -7.64 21.36
C GLN A 274 -21.44 -7.05 20.09
N ASN A 275 -20.36 -6.29 20.27
CA ASN A 275 -19.55 -5.68 19.22
C ASN A 275 -18.27 -6.47 18.92
N VAL A 276 -18.18 -7.73 19.38
CA VAL A 276 -17.04 -8.62 19.20
C VAL A 276 -17.51 -9.96 18.64
N ILE A 277 -16.66 -10.60 17.85
CA ILE A 277 -16.83 -11.96 17.33
C ILE A 277 -15.78 -12.83 18.02
N GLN A 278 -16.22 -13.89 18.69
CA GLN A 278 -15.32 -14.87 19.30
C GLN A 278 -15.07 -15.99 18.27
N VAL A 279 -13.80 -16.31 18.06
CA VAL A 279 -13.36 -17.42 17.21
C VAL A 279 -12.57 -18.38 18.10
N ILE A 280 -13.09 -19.57 18.33
CA ILE A 280 -12.39 -20.63 19.09
C ILE A 280 -11.60 -21.46 18.07
N CYS A 281 -10.27 -21.44 18.17
CA CYS A 281 -9.39 -22.04 17.17
C CYS A 281 -9.17 -23.54 17.40
N LYS A 282 -8.90 -24.27 16.34
CA LYS A 282 -8.47 -25.67 16.36
C LYS A 282 -7.03 -25.75 16.88
N GLU A 283 -6.85 -26.34 18.06
CA GLU A 283 -5.55 -26.41 18.76
C GLU A 283 -4.45 -27.14 17.99
N ASP A 284 -4.82 -28.09 17.13
CA ASP A 284 -3.92 -28.85 16.28
C ASP A 284 -3.43 -28.07 15.05
N LEU A 285 -4.11 -26.97 14.70
CA LEU A 285 -3.80 -26.17 13.51
C LEU A 285 -3.24 -24.79 13.85
N VAL A 286 -3.80 -24.11 14.85
CA VAL A 286 -3.55 -22.68 15.06
C VAL A 286 -3.40 -22.31 16.53
N ASP A 287 -2.37 -21.53 16.82
CA ASP A 287 -2.17 -20.84 18.09
C ASP A 287 -2.89 -19.48 18.07
N SER A 288 -3.80 -19.25 19.01
CA SER A 288 -4.57 -18.01 19.11
C SER A 288 -3.70 -16.78 19.32
N THR A 289 -2.58 -16.91 20.03
CA THR A 289 -1.63 -15.83 20.28
C THR A 289 -0.91 -15.44 18.99
N TYR A 290 -0.58 -16.42 18.16
CA TYR A 290 -0.06 -16.16 16.82
C TYR A 290 -1.06 -15.36 15.98
N LEU A 291 -2.35 -15.74 15.98
CA LEU A 291 -3.38 -15.00 15.23
C LEU A 291 -3.54 -13.56 15.72
N VAL A 292 -3.43 -13.31 17.03
CA VAL A 292 -3.43 -11.94 17.57
C VAL A 292 -2.29 -11.11 16.96
N TYR A 293 -1.08 -11.65 16.92
CA TYR A 293 0.06 -10.96 16.30
C TYR A 293 -0.12 -10.80 14.79
N PHE A 294 -0.64 -11.82 14.11
CA PHE A 294 -0.95 -11.75 12.68
C PHE A 294 -1.94 -10.63 12.38
N PHE A 295 -3.08 -10.58 13.08
CA PHE A 295 -4.07 -9.51 12.91
C PHE A 295 -3.61 -8.14 13.41
N GLY A 296 -2.57 -8.09 14.25
CA GLY A 296 -1.88 -6.86 14.64
C GLY A 296 -0.90 -6.33 13.58
N SER A 297 -0.48 -7.18 12.64
CA SER A 297 0.42 -6.78 11.53
C SER A 297 -0.25 -5.82 10.54
N THR A 298 0.52 -5.24 9.64
CA THR A 298 -0.02 -4.40 8.55
C THR A 298 -0.99 -5.19 7.67
N LEU A 299 -0.59 -6.39 7.23
CA LEU A 299 -1.42 -7.24 6.38
C LEU A 299 -2.70 -7.68 7.10
N GLY A 300 -2.59 -8.15 8.35
CA GLY A 300 -3.74 -8.60 9.13
C GLY A 300 -4.75 -7.49 9.41
N ARG A 301 -4.29 -6.26 9.70
CA ARG A 301 -5.17 -5.09 9.85
C ARG A 301 -5.89 -4.75 8.54
N LEU A 302 -5.18 -4.76 7.42
CA LEU A 302 -5.79 -4.55 6.10
C LEU A 302 -6.85 -5.60 5.80
N ILE A 303 -6.60 -6.87 6.13
CA ILE A 303 -7.60 -7.94 5.97
C ILE A 303 -8.85 -7.61 6.80
N ILE A 304 -8.72 -7.29 8.09
CA ILE A 304 -9.86 -6.92 8.94
C ILE A 304 -10.60 -5.68 8.41
N ASP A 305 -9.88 -4.66 7.97
CA ASP A 305 -10.47 -3.45 7.40
C ASP A 305 -11.22 -3.73 6.09
N SER A 306 -10.76 -4.69 5.27
CA SER A 306 -11.44 -5.11 4.04
C SER A 306 -12.81 -5.76 4.29
N LEU A 307 -13.00 -6.36 5.46
CA LEU A 307 -14.25 -7.04 5.84
C LEU A 307 -15.32 -6.08 6.38
N ARG A 308 -14.97 -4.81 6.65
CA ARG A 308 -15.92 -3.84 7.18
C ARG A 308 -16.83 -3.34 6.07
N SER A 309 -18.14 -3.39 6.32
CA SER A 309 -19.14 -2.86 5.39
C SER A 309 -18.94 -1.37 5.13
N GLN A 310 -19.14 -0.90 3.89
CA GLN A 310 -19.10 0.53 3.53
C GLN A 310 -20.40 1.27 3.88
N SER A 311 -21.10 0.83 4.93
CA SER A 311 -22.27 1.52 5.50
C SER A 311 -21.83 2.68 6.40
N PHE A 312 -22.76 3.60 6.71
CA PHE A 312 -22.49 4.73 7.62
C PHE A 312 -21.89 4.30 8.97
N ILE A 313 -22.26 3.10 9.44
CA ILE A 313 -21.56 2.39 10.52
C ILE A 313 -20.92 1.14 9.92
N PRO A 314 -19.59 1.12 9.70
CA PRO A 314 -18.89 -0.04 9.18
C PRO A 314 -18.89 -1.16 10.21
N SER A 315 -19.34 -2.36 9.81
CA SER A 315 -19.33 -3.53 10.68
C SER A 315 -18.91 -4.79 9.94
N ILE A 316 -18.34 -5.74 10.68
CA ILE A 316 -17.94 -7.04 10.12
C ILE A 316 -19.06 -8.05 10.35
N SER A 317 -19.46 -8.75 9.28
CA SER A 317 -20.43 -9.84 9.39
C SER A 317 -19.74 -11.17 9.75
N LYS A 318 -20.49 -12.08 10.39
CA LYS A 318 -19.98 -13.42 10.70
C LYS A 318 -19.57 -14.18 9.43
N ASN A 319 -20.36 -14.05 8.36
CA ASN A 319 -20.10 -14.76 7.10
C ASN A 319 -18.84 -14.24 6.39
N ASP A 320 -18.58 -12.94 6.46
CA ASP A 320 -17.37 -12.36 5.87
C ASP A 320 -16.11 -12.85 6.59
N ILE A 321 -16.14 -12.91 7.93
CA ILE A 321 -15.02 -13.48 8.71
C ILE A 321 -14.80 -14.94 8.38
N LEU A 322 -15.84 -15.77 8.36
CA LEU A 322 -15.70 -17.21 8.11
C LEU A 322 -14.99 -17.50 6.78
N LYS A 323 -15.37 -16.77 5.72
CA LYS A 323 -14.80 -16.92 4.37
C LYS A 323 -13.44 -16.26 4.19
N THR A 324 -12.91 -15.58 5.20
CA THR A 324 -11.63 -14.87 5.09
C THR A 324 -10.50 -15.87 5.01
N GLU A 325 -9.75 -15.85 3.91
CA GLU A 325 -8.55 -16.67 3.73
C GLU A 325 -7.31 -15.97 4.32
N ILE A 326 -6.55 -16.71 5.12
CA ILE A 326 -5.27 -16.26 5.68
C ILE A 326 -4.19 -17.31 5.42
N ALA A 327 -2.97 -16.85 5.21
CA ALA A 327 -1.80 -17.69 5.04
C ALA A 327 -1.26 -18.07 6.43
N ILE A 328 -1.30 -19.35 6.77
CA ILE A 328 -0.94 -19.82 8.12
C ILE A 328 0.27 -20.75 8.04
N PRO A 329 1.35 -20.46 8.78
CA PRO A 329 2.50 -21.34 8.85
C PRO A 329 2.21 -22.58 9.71
N PRO A 330 3.02 -23.65 9.62
CA PRO A 330 2.90 -24.82 10.49
C PRO A 330 2.94 -24.44 11.99
N LEU A 331 2.24 -25.21 12.84
CA LEU A 331 2.04 -24.88 14.26
C LEU A 331 3.36 -24.70 15.04
N ASN A 332 4.40 -25.46 14.72
CA ASN A 332 5.73 -25.29 15.31
C ASN A 332 6.34 -23.91 14.97
N VAL A 333 6.21 -23.49 13.72
CA VAL A 333 6.68 -22.18 13.25
C VAL A 333 5.87 -21.04 13.90
N GLN A 334 4.55 -21.21 14.03
CA GLN A 334 3.70 -20.24 14.75
C GLN A 334 4.21 -20.01 16.18
N ARG A 335 4.51 -21.09 16.91
CA ARG A 335 5.03 -21.02 18.30
C ARG A 335 6.40 -20.36 18.36
N GLU A 336 7.29 -20.64 17.42
CA GLU A 336 8.60 -19.96 17.32
C GLU A 336 8.44 -18.45 17.09
N ILE A 337 7.49 -18.05 16.24
CA ILE A 337 7.16 -16.64 16.00
C ILE A 337 6.64 -16.00 17.29
N VAL A 338 5.68 -16.62 17.97
CA VAL A 338 5.11 -16.12 19.24
C VAL A 338 6.19 -15.92 20.29
N ILE A 339 7.11 -16.89 20.45
CA ILE A 339 8.23 -16.78 21.39
C ILE A 339 9.14 -15.61 21.01
N SER A 340 9.47 -15.46 19.73
CA SER A 340 10.34 -14.39 19.24
C SER A 340 9.73 -13.01 19.46
N ILE A 341 8.44 -12.84 19.13
CA ILE A 341 7.71 -11.59 19.37
C ILE A 341 7.61 -11.30 20.87
N SER A 342 7.41 -12.31 21.72
CA SER A 342 7.37 -12.14 23.17
C SER A 342 8.70 -11.64 23.72
N LYS A 343 9.83 -12.15 23.21
CA LYS A 343 11.17 -11.62 23.54
C LYS A 343 11.34 -10.16 23.11
N LEU A 344 10.86 -9.79 21.93
CA LEU A 344 10.89 -8.40 21.45
C LEU A 344 10.04 -7.48 22.34
N ASN A 345 8.83 -7.91 22.72
CA ASN A 345 7.99 -7.16 23.64
C ASN A 345 8.63 -7.00 25.02
N PHE A 346 9.35 -8.03 25.50
CA PHE A 346 10.12 -7.93 26.74
C PHE A 346 11.21 -6.87 26.64
N ILE A 347 11.98 -6.85 25.55
CA ILE A 347 13.01 -5.82 25.29
C ILE A 347 12.36 -4.43 25.23
N LYS A 348 11.27 -4.28 24.48
CA LYS A 348 10.54 -3.01 24.39
C LYS A 348 10.09 -2.50 25.76
N ASN A 349 9.50 -3.37 26.58
CA ASN A 349 9.08 -3.01 27.93
C ASN A 349 10.26 -2.61 28.81
N LYS A 350 11.42 -3.27 28.66
CA LYS A 350 12.66 -2.88 29.37
C LYS A 350 13.18 -1.52 28.96
N ILE A 351 13.12 -1.20 27.66
CA ILE A 351 13.46 0.13 27.14
C ILE A 351 12.52 1.19 27.74
N SER A 352 11.20 0.97 27.71
CA SER A 352 10.25 1.93 28.31
C SER A 352 10.45 2.12 29.82
N GLN A 353 10.73 1.04 30.56
CA GLN A 353 11.10 1.15 31.98
C GLN A 353 12.36 1.99 32.19
N PHE A 354 13.33 1.83 31.29
CA PHE A 354 14.59 2.57 31.35
C PHE A 354 14.40 4.05 31.00
N GLU A 355 13.56 4.38 30.02
CA GLU A 355 13.15 5.77 29.73
C GLU A 355 12.52 6.46 30.96
N GLU A 356 11.60 5.77 31.65
CA GLU A 356 10.99 6.27 32.88
C GLU A 356 12.04 6.51 33.98
N ASN A 357 13.00 5.59 34.14
CA ASN A 357 14.07 5.73 35.13
C ASN A 357 15.02 6.90 34.82
N LEU A 358 15.39 7.10 33.54
CA LEU A 358 16.22 8.23 33.10
C LEU A 358 15.54 9.57 33.32
N ALA A 359 14.24 9.66 33.04
CA ALA A 359 13.46 10.88 33.27
C ALA A 359 13.43 11.28 34.75
N LEU A 360 13.51 10.30 35.65
CA LEU A 360 13.50 10.50 37.10
C LEU A 360 14.91 10.71 37.68
N ASN A 361 15.97 10.21 37.03
CA ASN A 361 17.35 10.29 37.50
C ASN A 361 18.30 10.73 36.36
N PRO A 362 18.58 12.03 36.21
CA PRO A 362 19.36 12.56 35.09
C PRO A 362 20.87 12.25 35.13
N ILE A 363 21.37 11.58 36.19
CA ILE A 363 22.75 11.10 36.27
C ILE A 363 22.74 9.62 35.87
N SER A 364 22.62 9.34 34.58
CA SER A 364 22.88 8.01 34.04
C SER A 364 24.35 7.67 34.27
N SER A 365 24.63 6.54 34.91
CA SER A 365 26.00 6.04 35.02
C SER A 365 26.56 5.82 33.61
N GLN A 366 27.86 6.06 33.39
CA GLN A 366 28.51 5.84 32.08
C GLN A 366 28.22 4.43 31.52
N ASN A 367 27.99 3.46 32.41
CA ASN A 367 27.63 2.08 32.07
C ASN A 367 26.26 1.95 31.38
N GLU A 368 25.29 2.77 31.78
CA GLU A 368 23.93 2.78 31.20
C GLU A 368 23.94 3.40 29.80
N LEU A 369 24.72 4.47 29.59
CA LEU A 369 24.91 5.06 28.25
C LEU A 369 25.58 4.06 27.30
N ASN A 370 26.64 3.37 27.75
CA ASN A 370 27.30 2.35 26.94
C ASN A 370 26.36 1.18 26.56
N GLN A 371 25.38 0.84 27.42
CA GLN A 371 24.37 -0.17 27.10
C GLN A 371 23.40 0.30 26.01
N ILE A 372 23.03 1.59 26.01
CA ILE A 372 22.22 2.18 24.93
C ILE A 372 22.99 2.09 23.61
N ASP A 373 24.26 2.49 23.61
CA ASP A 373 25.11 2.43 22.41
C ASP A 373 25.22 0.99 21.88
N SER A 374 25.37 0.01 22.78
CA SER A 374 25.41 -1.42 22.40
C SER A 374 24.08 -1.90 21.80
N ILE A 375 22.94 -1.44 22.31
CA ILE A 375 21.62 -1.76 21.74
C ILE A 375 21.45 -1.07 20.38
N LEU A 376 21.86 0.19 20.25
CA LEU A 376 21.82 0.94 19.00
C LEU A 376 22.68 0.28 17.92
N GLU A 377 23.87 -0.19 18.28
CA GLU A 377 24.76 -0.92 17.38
C GLU A 377 24.10 -2.23 16.90
N ALA A 378 23.59 -3.06 17.83
CA ALA A 378 22.91 -4.31 17.49
C ALA A 378 21.66 -4.10 16.62
N VAL A 379 20.88 -3.04 16.87
CA VAL A 379 19.71 -2.69 16.06
C VAL A 379 20.12 -2.13 14.69
N GLY A 380 21.20 -1.34 14.63
CA GLY A 380 21.79 -0.85 13.39
C GLY A 380 22.26 -2.00 12.49
N GLU A 381 22.95 -2.99 13.07
CA GLU A 381 23.39 -4.19 12.35
C GLU A 381 22.22 -4.97 11.71
N LEU A 382 21.08 -5.06 12.41
CA LEU A 382 19.87 -5.72 11.88
C LEU A 382 19.26 -4.98 10.70
N ALA A 383 19.43 -3.66 10.61
CA ALA A 383 18.90 -2.82 9.53
C ALA A 383 19.83 -2.73 8.30
N ASN A 384 21.09 -3.17 8.43
CA ASN A 384 22.10 -3.05 7.37
C ASN A 384 21.73 -3.76 6.05
N PRO A 385 21.09 -4.95 6.03
CA PRO A 385 20.64 -5.55 4.78
C PRO A 385 19.64 -4.68 4.01
N ASP A 386 18.68 -4.07 4.71
CA ASP A 386 17.70 -3.18 4.11
C ASP A 386 18.32 -1.86 3.66
N LYS A 387 19.27 -1.33 4.44
CA LYS A 387 20.07 -0.15 4.07
C LYS A 387 20.85 -0.40 2.78
N ILE A 388 21.56 -1.52 2.67
CA ILE A 388 22.30 -1.90 1.45
C ILE A 388 21.34 -2.02 0.26
N LYS A 389 20.21 -2.70 0.41
CA LYS A 389 19.19 -2.80 -0.65
C LYS A 389 18.66 -1.42 -1.07
N SER A 390 18.46 -0.52 -0.13
CA SER A 390 18.04 0.85 -0.42
C SER A 390 19.10 1.63 -1.19
N LEU A 391 20.38 1.51 -0.82
CA LEU A 391 21.50 2.15 -1.53
C LEU A 391 21.65 1.59 -2.95
N ILE A 392 21.54 0.27 -3.12
CA ILE A 392 21.56 -0.39 -4.43
C ILE A 392 20.45 0.12 -5.34
N ARG A 393 19.22 0.25 -4.82
CA ARG A 393 18.07 0.78 -5.58
C ARG A 393 18.26 2.24 -5.98
N ALA A 394 18.91 3.05 -5.13
CA ALA A 394 19.22 4.44 -5.44
C ALA A 394 20.32 4.58 -6.50
N GLY A 395 21.15 3.55 -6.67
CA GLY A 395 22.25 3.51 -7.62
C GLY A 395 23.51 4.24 -7.14
N GLU A 396 24.56 4.19 -7.95
CA GLU A 396 25.79 4.95 -7.68
C GLU A 396 25.52 6.46 -7.70
N SER A 397 26.20 7.18 -6.82
CA SER A 397 26.01 8.61 -6.65
C SER A 397 27.29 9.29 -6.14
N LYS A 398 27.17 10.56 -5.75
CA LYS A 398 28.26 11.29 -5.10
C LYS A 398 28.67 10.65 -3.78
N SER A 399 27.75 9.98 -3.06
CA SER A 399 28.02 9.40 -1.74
C SER A 399 27.91 7.87 -1.72
N VAL A 400 27.76 7.23 -2.88
CA VAL A 400 27.62 5.77 -2.99
C VAL A 400 28.42 5.29 -4.19
N GLU A 401 29.29 4.28 -3.99
CA GLU A 401 30.06 3.63 -5.05
C GLU A 401 29.90 2.12 -4.94
N PHE A 402 29.73 1.44 -6.07
CA PHE A 402 29.71 -0.02 -6.15
C PHE A 402 31.05 -0.55 -6.68
N LYS A 403 31.46 -1.69 -6.12
CA LYS A 403 32.56 -2.50 -6.64
C LYS A 403 32.16 -3.96 -6.58
N GLN A 404 32.41 -4.68 -7.66
CA GLN A 404 32.06 -6.09 -7.72
C GLN A 404 32.90 -6.94 -6.75
N THR A 405 34.17 -6.58 -6.58
CA THR A 405 35.16 -7.30 -5.74
C THR A 405 36.14 -6.31 -5.13
N PHE A 406 36.86 -6.73 -4.08
CA PHE A 406 37.87 -5.89 -3.44
C PHE A 406 39.23 -6.01 -4.14
N SER A 407 39.65 -7.22 -4.49
CA SER A 407 40.94 -7.47 -5.15
C SER A 407 40.91 -8.57 -6.22
N LEU A 408 39.79 -9.28 -6.38
CA LEU A 408 39.64 -10.38 -7.34
C LEU A 408 39.30 -9.87 -8.74
N ASP A 409 40.13 -10.19 -9.74
CA ASP A 409 39.74 -10.08 -11.14
C ASP A 409 38.83 -11.27 -11.49
N VAL A 410 37.56 -10.99 -11.79
CA VAL A 410 36.53 -12.03 -11.98
C VAL A 410 36.78 -12.86 -13.25
N GLU A 411 37.38 -12.29 -14.30
CA GLU A 411 37.68 -13.03 -15.53
C GLU A 411 38.91 -13.92 -15.37
N ARG A 412 39.99 -13.34 -14.83
CA ARG A 412 41.28 -14.05 -14.69
C ARG A 412 41.38 -14.90 -13.45
N GLN A 413 40.48 -14.70 -12.49
CA GLN A 413 40.41 -15.44 -11.25
C GLN A 413 41.69 -15.32 -10.39
N VAL A 414 42.38 -14.17 -10.46
CA VAL A 414 43.61 -13.86 -9.72
C VAL A 414 43.47 -12.55 -8.95
N LYS A 415 44.35 -12.31 -7.96
CA LYS A 415 44.44 -11.00 -7.31
C LYS A 415 45.02 -9.98 -8.28
N GLU A 416 44.36 -8.84 -8.37
CA GLU A 416 44.73 -7.76 -9.27
C GLU A 416 44.86 -6.45 -8.48
N PRO A 417 46.09 -5.91 -8.33
CA PRO A 417 46.33 -4.67 -7.61
C PRO A 417 45.48 -3.50 -8.09
N ARG A 418 45.16 -3.40 -9.39
CA ARG A 418 44.36 -2.29 -9.93
C ARG A 418 42.94 -2.21 -9.34
N ILE A 419 42.37 -3.35 -8.95
CA ILE A 419 41.00 -3.43 -8.39
C ILE A 419 41.04 -2.96 -6.93
N GLU A 420 42.04 -3.43 -6.18
CA GLU A 420 42.28 -2.99 -4.80
C GLU A 420 42.59 -1.48 -4.74
N ASP A 421 43.42 -0.98 -5.66
CA ASP A 421 43.69 0.44 -5.84
C ASP A 421 42.40 1.25 -6.03
N SER A 422 41.44 0.73 -6.80
CA SER A 422 40.18 1.44 -7.04
C SER A 422 39.38 1.60 -5.75
N ALA A 423 39.30 0.57 -4.91
CA ALA A 423 38.59 0.64 -3.62
C ALA A 423 39.26 1.64 -2.66
N ILE A 424 40.60 1.60 -2.55
CA ILE A 424 41.37 2.50 -1.68
C ILE A 424 41.23 3.96 -2.13
N LYS A 425 41.28 4.23 -3.43
CA LYS A 425 41.06 5.58 -3.98
C LYS A 425 39.67 6.10 -3.66
N THR A 426 38.64 5.26 -3.75
CA THR A 426 37.27 5.64 -3.39
C THR A 426 37.15 5.97 -1.90
N ILE A 427 37.73 5.17 -1.01
CA ILE A 427 37.72 5.43 0.43
C ILE A 427 38.36 6.79 0.73
N ALA A 428 39.56 7.04 0.19
CA ALA A 428 40.24 8.34 0.34
C ALA A 428 39.41 9.50 -0.23
N ALA A 429 38.77 9.30 -1.38
CA ALA A 429 37.91 10.31 -2.00
C ALA A 429 36.69 10.66 -1.14
N PHE A 430 36.05 9.68 -0.50
CA PHE A 430 34.94 9.93 0.43
C PHE A 430 35.39 10.70 1.67
N LEU A 431 36.50 10.28 2.29
CA LEU A 431 37.07 10.98 3.44
C LEU A 431 37.39 12.45 3.13
N ASN A 432 37.95 12.72 1.95
CA ASN A 432 38.28 14.08 1.53
C ASN A 432 37.06 14.94 1.13
N SER A 433 35.90 14.31 0.91
CA SER A 433 34.69 14.97 0.40
C SER A 433 33.63 15.11 1.51
N ASP A 434 32.36 14.84 1.19
CA ASP A 434 31.21 14.90 2.11
C ASP A 434 30.94 13.54 2.80
N GLY A 435 31.91 12.63 2.79
CA GLY A 435 31.71 11.23 3.20
C GLY A 435 31.03 10.39 2.13
N GLY A 436 30.71 9.14 2.47
CA GLY A 436 30.01 8.21 1.59
C GLY A 436 30.12 6.76 2.00
N THR A 437 29.51 5.89 1.19
CA THR A 437 29.49 4.44 1.40
C THR A 437 30.02 3.73 0.17
N LEU A 438 31.06 2.91 0.36
CA LEU A 438 31.54 1.97 -0.64
C LEU A 438 30.91 0.60 -0.37
N LEU A 439 30.21 0.05 -1.36
CA LEU A 439 29.68 -1.31 -1.33
C LEU A 439 30.50 -2.22 -2.23
N VAL A 440 31.15 -3.22 -1.65
CA VAL A 440 31.94 -4.21 -2.37
C VAL A 440 31.22 -5.56 -2.36
N GLY A 441 31.14 -6.23 -3.51
CA GLY A 441 30.25 -7.37 -3.74
C GLY A 441 28.97 -6.98 -4.49
N VAL A 442 28.97 -5.84 -5.18
CA VAL A 442 27.84 -5.32 -5.97
C VAL A 442 28.35 -4.92 -7.34
N HIS A 443 27.74 -5.44 -8.40
CA HIS A 443 28.05 -5.06 -9.78
C HIS A 443 27.45 -3.68 -10.10
N ASP A 444 28.01 -2.98 -11.09
CA ASP A 444 27.57 -1.64 -11.52
C ASP A 444 26.09 -1.61 -11.97
N SER A 445 25.51 -2.76 -12.32
CA SER A 445 24.07 -2.92 -12.62
C SER A 445 23.16 -2.92 -11.37
N GLY A 446 23.74 -2.94 -10.17
CA GLY A 446 23.04 -3.16 -8.91
C GLY A 446 22.84 -4.63 -8.54
N GLU A 447 23.38 -5.57 -9.33
CA GLU A 447 23.34 -6.99 -8.98
C GLU A 447 24.26 -7.28 -7.78
N ILE A 448 23.72 -7.92 -6.74
CA ILE A 448 24.51 -8.37 -5.58
C ILE A 448 25.29 -9.62 -6.01
N THR A 449 26.61 -9.51 -6.17
CA THR A 449 27.48 -10.62 -6.57
C THR A 449 28.09 -11.34 -5.37
N GLY A 450 28.31 -10.63 -4.26
CA GLY A 450 28.94 -11.16 -3.04
C GLY A 450 30.47 -11.24 -3.12
N ASN A 451 31.12 -11.45 -1.97
CA ASN A 451 32.58 -11.59 -1.82
C ASN A 451 33.03 -13.02 -1.49
N GLU A 452 32.13 -14.00 -1.48
CA GLU A 452 32.39 -15.38 -1.06
C GLU A 452 33.55 -16.01 -1.83
N VAL A 453 33.55 -15.85 -3.16
CA VAL A 453 34.59 -16.41 -4.04
C VAL A 453 35.96 -15.84 -3.68
N GLU A 454 36.04 -14.53 -3.45
CA GLU A 454 37.27 -13.85 -3.07
C GLU A 454 37.76 -14.30 -1.68
N ILE A 455 36.82 -14.37 -0.71
CA ILE A 455 37.09 -14.79 0.66
C ILE A 455 37.60 -16.22 0.70
N GLU A 456 36.88 -17.16 0.07
CA GLU A 456 37.24 -18.58 0.06
C GLU A 456 38.61 -18.80 -0.58
N LYS A 457 38.85 -18.15 -1.73
CA LYS A 457 40.05 -18.38 -2.53
C LYS A 457 41.32 -17.80 -1.90
N PHE A 458 41.24 -16.61 -1.30
CA PHE A 458 42.42 -15.87 -0.91
C PHE A 458 42.60 -15.65 0.59
N PHE A 459 41.51 -15.69 1.37
CA PHE A 459 41.53 -15.30 2.77
C PHE A 459 41.09 -16.43 3.70
N LYS A 460 40.36 -17.43 3.19
CA LYS A 460 39.84 -18.63 3.88
C LYS A 460 38.79 -18.36 4.98
N SER A 461 38.64 -17.12 5.42
CA SER A 461 37.69 -16.70 6.45
C SER A 461 37.37 -15.22 6.30
N THR A 462 36.16 -14.83 6.70
CA THR A 462 35.69 -13.44 6.74
C THR A 462 36.61 -12.53 7.55
N ASP A 463 37.10 -12.99 8.71
CA ASP A 463 37.96 -12.19 9.60
C ASP A 463 39.28 -11.83 8.93
N LYS A 464 39.88 -12.77 8.20
CA LYS A 464 41.12 -12.54 7.44
C LYS A 464 40.92 -11.59 6.26
N PHE A 465 39.74 -11.60 5.66
CA PHE A 465 39.40 -10.64 4.61
C PHE A 465 39.26 -9.23 5.19
N LEU A 466 38.49 -9.05 6.26
CA LEU A 466 38.38 -7.75 6.95
C LEU A 466 39.72 -7.25 7.48
N LEU A 467 40.56 -8.14 7.98
CA LEU A 467 41.93 -7.82 8.40
C LEU A 467 42.80 -7.36 7.21
N HIS A 468 42.65 -7.97 6.03
CA HIS A 468 43.34 -7.54 4.82
C HIS A 468 42.91 -6.15 4.38
N VAL A 469 41.60 -5.87 4.34
CA VAL A 469 41.06 -4.53 4.02
C VAL A 469 41.59 -3.50 5.02
N LYS A 470 41.50 -3.79 6.32
CA LYS A 470 42.04 -2.93 7.39
C LYS A 470 43.53 -2.65 7.21
N ASN A 471 44.32 -3.68 6.93
CA ASN A 471 45.76 -3.52 6.70
C ASN A 471 46.04 -2.66 5.46
N ARG A 472 45.23 -2.77 4.40
CA ARG A 472 45.39 -1.93 3.21
C ARG A 472 45.08 -0.47 3.49
N ILE A 473 44.00 -0.19 4.21
CA ILE A 473 43.67 1.15 4.68
C ILE A 473 44.82 1.69 5.55
N LYS A 474 45.32 0.89 6.50
CA LYS A 474 46.47 1.27 7.33
C LYS A 474 47.69 1.68 6.50
N THR A 475 48.09 0.83 5.56
CA THR A 475 49.35 1.01 4.83
C THR A 475 49.28 2.12 3.79
N ARG A 476 48.10 2.40 3.24
CA ARG A 476 47.95 3.31 2.09
C ARG A 476 47.28 4.63 2.42
N ILE A 477 46.45 4.67 3.47
CA ILE A 477 45.71 5.88 3.89
C ILE A 477 46.27 6.39 5.23
N GLY A 478 46.47 5.48 6.19
CA GLY A 478 46.99 5.80 7.53
C GLY A 478 46.00 5.46 8.64
N GLU A 479 46.53 5.10 9.81
CA GLU A 479 45.72 4.67 10.96
C GLU A 479 45.02 5.81 11.70
N GLN A 480 45.49 7.06 11.52
CA GLN A 480 44.87 8.25 12.10
C GLN A 480 43.42 8.47 11.62
N PHE A 481 43.04 7.88 10.48
CA PHE A 481 41.71 8.04 9.89
C PHE A 481 40.71 6.95 10.28
N TYR A 482 41.11 5.94 11.09
CA TYR A 482 40.19 4.89 11.54
C TYR A 482 38.91 5.38 12.23
N PRO A 483 38.91 6.46 13.03
CA PRO A 483 37.68 6.97 13.63
C PRO A 483 36.62 7.40 12.61
N PHE A 484 37.00 7.64 11.36
CA PHE A 484 36.13 8.08 10.27
C PHE A 484 35.82 6.97 9.27
N ILE A 485 36.22 5.72 9.55
CA ILE A 485 36.02 4.58 8.66
C ILE A 485 35.41 3.42 9.46
N ASN A 486 34.15 3.09 9.15
CA ASN A 486 33.50 1.89 9.67
C ASN A 486 33.38 0.84 8.56
N GLN A 487 33.90 -0.37 8.79
CA GLN A 487 33.85 -1.48 7.84
C GLN A 487 33.23 -2.72 8.46
N HIS A 488 32.27 -3.33 7.76
CA HIS A 488 31.66 -4.58 8.21
C HIS A 488 31.11 -5.39 7.02
N LEU A 489 31.04 -6.72 7.21
CA LEU A 489 30.46 -7.66 6.24
C LEU A 489 29.00 -7.90 6.59
N VAL A 490 28.10 -7.73 5.62
CA VAL A 490 26.66 -7.89 5.79
C VAL A 490 26.16 -9.00 4.86
N SER A 491 25.37 -9.92 5.38
CA SER A 491 24.69 -10.91 4.56
C SER A 491 23.39 -10.32 3.98
N VAL A 492 23.32 -10.22 2.66
CA VAL A 492 22.17 -9.70 1.91
C VAL A 492 21.78 -10.73 0.86
N GLU A 493 20.56 -11.27 0.95
CA GLU A 493 20.06 -12.31 0.04
C GLU A 493 20.95 -13.56 -0.01
N GLY A 494 21.57 -13.90 1.13
CA GLY A 494 22.50 -15.03 1.25
C GLY A 494 23.90 -14.75 0.69
N LYS A 495 24.18 -13.52 0.24
CA LYS A 495 25.49 -13.09 -0.26
C LYS A 495 26.16 -12.07 0.67
N LEU A 496 27.48 -12.10 0.78
CA LEU A 496 28.28 -11.27 1.67
C LEU A 496 28.75 -10.00 0.95
N VAL A 497 28.22 -8.85 1.38
CA VAL A 497 28.60 -7.52 0.90
C VAL A 497 29.46 -6.84 1.96
N LEU A 498 30.63 -6.34 1.56
CA LEU A 498 31.45 -5.49 2.41
C LEU A 498 30.95 -4.06 2.28
N MET A 499 30.48 -3.49 3.39
CA MET A 499 30.11 -2.08 3.48
C MET A 499 31.24 -1.32 4.19
N VAL A 500 31.73 -0.26 3.54
CA VAL A 500 32.70 0.68 4.12
C VAL A 500 32.07 2.06 4.15
N GLU A 501 31.75 2.53 5.35
CA GLU A 501 31.19 3.84 5.61
C GLU A 501 32.32 4.80 6.00
N CYS A 502 32.41 5.91 5.26
CA CYS A 502 33.41 6.94 5.45
C CYS A 502 32.74 8.25 5.87
N ASP A 503 33.11 8.76 7.05
CA ASP A 503 32.75 10.10 7.48
C ASP A 503 33.71 11.15 6.88
N PRO A 504 33.26 12.40 6.68
CA PRO A 504 34.15 13.47 6.23
C PRO A 504 35.32 13.67 7.20
N SER A 505 36.55 13.55 6.70
CA SER A 505 37.76 13.77 7.50
C SER A 505 37.93 15.26 7.82
N PRO A 506 38.42 15.60 9.04
CA PRO A 506 38.84 16.94 9.39
C PRO A 506 40.18 17.34 8.75
N ASP A 507 41.02 16.36 8.39
CA ASP A 507 42.35 16.55 7.82
C ASP A 507 42.43 15.97 6.40
N GLU A 508 43.36 16.49 5.59
CA GLU A 508 43.60 16.01 4.23
C GLU A 508 44.12 14.56 4.19
N VAL A 509 43.50 13.73 3.34
CA VAL A 509 43.82 12.30 3.20
C VAL A 509 44.55 12.04 1.89
N PHE A 510 45.80 11.56 1.98
CA PHE A 510 46.59 11.16 0.82
C PHE A 510 46.72 9.64 0.75
N VAL A 511 46.60 9.09 -0.45
CA VAL A 511 46.95 7.69 -0.74
C VAL A 511 48.45 7.60 -0.99
N ASP A 512 49.11 6.69 -0.27
CA ASP A 512 50.57 6.45 -0.28
C ASP A 512 51.38 7.74 -0.05
N GLU A 513 50.88 8.63 0.80
CA GLU A 513 51.48 9.95 1.11
C GLU A 513 51.68 10.88 -0.09
N ARG A 514 51.07 10.56 -1.25
CA ARG A 514 51.37 11.21 -2.52
C ARG A 514 50.13 11.70 -3.25
N ASP A 515 49.13 10.83 -3.39
CA ASP A 515 48.03 11.08 -4.31
C ASP A 515 46.77 11.52 -3.55
N PHE A 516 46.18 12.64 -3.96
CA PHE A 516 44.95 13.17 -3.36
C PHE A 516 43.76 12.95 -4.29
N TYR A 517 42.74 12.28 -3.77
CA TYR A 517 41.52 11.95 -4.52
C TYR A 517 40.31 12.65 -3.90
N VAL A 518 39.38 13.08 -4.75
CA VAL A 518 38.09 13.66 -4.34
C VAL A 518 36.97 13.05 -5.16
N ARG A 519 35.75 13.13 -4.62
CA ARG A 519 34.57 12.61 -5.28
C ARG A 519 33.85 13.71 -6.08
N THR A 520 33.84 13.56 -7.40
CA THR A 520 33.23 14.47 -8.38
C THR A 520 32.16 13.71 -9.16
N ASN A 521 30.94 13.74 -8.61
CA ASN A 521 29.77 12.95 -9.03
C ASN A 521 29.74 12.51 -10.52
N PRO A 522 29.78 11.20 -10.86
CA PRO A 522 30.04 10.01 -10.04
C PRO A 522 31.46 9.44 -10.25
N ALA A 523 32.45 10.30 -10.49
CA ALA A 523 33.84 9.89 -10.69
C ALA A 523 34.70 10.16 -9.44
N THR A 524 35.81 9.43 -9.34
CA THR A 524 36.88 9.69 -8.38
C THR A 524 38.01 10.37 -9.12
N ASP A 525 38.18 11.67 -8.90
CA ASP A 525 39.20 12.47 -9.58
C ASP A 525 40.44 12.65 -8.70
N LYS A 526 41.61 12.50 -9.33
CA LYS A 526 42.88 12.89 -8.72
C LYS A 526 43.10 14.39 -8.88
N LEU A 527 43.31 15.11 -7.78
CA LEU A 527 43.67 16.53 -7.84
C LEU A 527 45.17 16.70 -7.71
N GLU A 528 45.73 17.56 -8.57
CA GLU A 528 47.15 17.89 -8.57
C GLU A 528 47.36 19.41 -8.76
N GLY A 529 48.56 19.87 -8.39
CA GLY A 529 49.01 21.25 -8.60
C GLY A 529 48.07 22.28 -7.97
N ARG A 530 47.65 23.27 -8.77
CA ARG A 530 46.83 24.39 -8.29
C ARG A 530 45.44 23.95 -7.81
N LYS A 531 44.79 22.99 -8.50
CA LYS A 531 43.46 22.49 -8.14
C LYS A 531 43.45 21.86 -6.74
N LEU A 532 44.50 21.10 -6.43
CA LEU A 532 44.69 20.49 -5.10
C LEU A 532 44.84 21.56 -4.02
N SER A 533 45.75 22.52 -4.22
CA SER A 533 45.99 23.58 -3.24
C SER A 533 44.74 24.43 -2.98
N ASP A 534 43.99 24.76 -4.03
CA ASP A 534 42.75 25.51 -3.91
C ASP A 534 41.68 24.67 -3.17
N TYR A 535 41.53 23.38 -3.47
CA TYR A 535 40.58 22.50 -2.78
C TYR A 535 40.88 22.39 -1.28
N ILE A 536 42.14 22.10 -0.92
CA ILE A 536 42.54 21.92 0.48
C ILE A 536 42.22 23.18 1.30
N LYS A 537 42.57 24.37 0.79
CA LYS A 537 42.30 25.65 1.46
C LYS A 537 40.81 25.92 1.73
N HIS A 538 39.92 25.42 0.86
CA HIS A 538 38.49 25.66 1.02
C HIS A 538 37.82 24.61 1.91
N ARG A 539 38.24 23.33 1.81
CA ARG A 539 37.60 22.20 2.50
C ARG A 539 38.15 21.96 3.91
N PHE A 540 39.44 22.12 4.12
CA PHE A 540 40.11 21.89 5.41
C PHE A 540 40.55 23.23 5.95
N LYS A 541 39.77 23.78 6.88
CA LYS A 541 40.10 25.03 7.56
C LYS A 541 41.01 24.70 8.73
N HIS A 542 42.30 24.89 8.51
CA HIS A 542 43.31 24.92 9.56
C HIS A 542 43.30 26.25 10.31
#